data_AF-A0A5J4WPZ4-F1
#
_entry.id   AF-A0A5J4WPZ4-F1
#
_cell.length_a   1.000
_cell.length_b   1.000
_cell.length_c   1.000
_cell.angle_alpha   90.00
_cell.angle_beta   90.00
_cell.angle_gamma   90.00
#
_symmetry.space_group_name_H-M   'P 1'
#
loop_
_entity.id
_entity.type
_entity.pdbx_description
1 polymer ?
#
loop_
_entity_poly.entity_id
_entity_poly.type
_entity_poly.pdbx_seq_one_letter_code
_entity_poly.pdbx_strand_id
1 'polypeptide(L)'
;MKSEQQIQEAASAVVSFTDSYVQNKQGKQIEQTESESILSLAQITSSLEYLRDQVWNNNACKSVIQIPKLLQSLIALSLYKIGTHISLQLSQQRIELRHWSRECLWNIQYKGDEQDQSDLVNIEYGRVTFISFSTAGGVGEEHDKEISNALFYIYYFLRELHEGRNIDWQPSIQPLPLLARITEEQIEEEGADEEIDV
;
A
#
# COMPACT_ATOMS: atom_id res chain seq x y z
N MET A 1 -2.64 -5.14 -25.85
CA MET A 1 -2.86 -6.60 -25.94
C MET A 1 -1.94 -7.42 -25.06
N LYS A 2 -0.65 -7.68 -25.39
CA LYS A 2 0.20 -8.55 -24.54
C LYS A 2 0.50 -7.96 -23.15
N SER A 3 0.70 -6.64 -23.05
CA SER A 3 0.96 -5.95 -21.79
C SER A 3 -0.26 -5.86 -20.86
N GLU A 4 -1.45 -5.57 -21.41
CA GLU A 4 -2.69 -5.47 -20.62
C GLU A 4 -3.09 -6.81 -19.99
N GLN A 5 -2.94 -7.90 -20.73
CA GLN A 5 -3.19 -9.24 -20.19
C GLN A 5 -2.26 -9.56 -19.02
N GLN A 6 -0.97 -9.23 -19.14
CA GLN A 6 0.02 -9.45 -18.08
C GLN A 6 -0.27 -8.60 -16.83
N ILE A 7 -0.71 -7.35 -17.01
CA ILE A 7 -1.19 -6.49 -15.91
C ILE A 7 -2.36 -7.16 -15.19
N GLN A 8 -3.35 -7.65 -15.95
CA GLN A 8 -4.52 -8.30 -15.38
C GLN A 8 -4.15 -9.58 -14.62
N GLU A 9 -3.25 -10.40 -15.16
CA GLU A 9 -2.76 -11.63 -14.53
C GLU A 9 -2.03 -11.31 -13.21
N ALA A 10 -1.11 -10.34 -13.22
CA ALA A 10 -0.37 -9.93 -12.02
C ALA A 10 -1.29 -9.35 -10.94
N ALA A 11 -2.22 -8.46 -11.32
CA ALA A 11 -3.19 -7.90 -10.38
C ALA A 11 -4.13 -8.96 -9.82
N SER A 12 -4.57 -9.91 -10.65
CA SER A 12 -5.42 -11.02 -10.20
C SER A 12 -4.70 -11.92 -9.20
N ALA A 13 -3.39 -12.16 -9.40
CA ALA A 13 -2.57 -12.91 -8.45
C ALA A 13 -2.48 -12.18 -7.09
N VAL A 14 -2.22 -10.87 -7.11
CA VAL A 14 -2.18 -10.01 -5.91
C VAL A 14 -3.52 -10.04 -5.15
N VAL A 15 -4.64 -9.84 -5.86
CA VAL A 15 -5.98 -9.86 -5.25
C VAL A 15 -6.30 -11.23 -4.67
N SER A 16 -6.02 -12.32 -5.40
CA SER A 16 -6.31 -13.68 -4.95
C SER A 16 -5.49 -14.06 -3.71
N PHE A 17 -4.21 -13.70 -3.69
CA PHE A 17 -3.36 -13.90 -2.53
C PHE A 17 -3.87 -13.14 -1.31
N THR A 18 -4.30 -11.90 -1.51
CA THR A 18 -4.80 -11.04 -0.43
C THR A 18 -6.13 -11.54 0.12
N ASP A 19 -7.08 -11.91 -0.74
CA ASP A 19 -8.35 -12.51 -0.33
C ASP A 19 -8.11 -13.79 0.50
N SER A 20 -7.17 -14.64 0.09
CA SER A 20 -6.78 -15.84 0.86
C SER A 20 -6.18 -15.47 2.23
N TYR A 21 -5.29 -14.47 2.28
CA TYR A 21 -4.71 -14.00 3.54
C TYR A 21 -5.78 -13.44 4.51
N VAL A 22 -6.70 -12.62 4.02
CA VAL A 22 -7.78 -12.03 4.83
C VAL A 22 -8.71 -13.11 5.36
N GLN A 23 -9.08 -14.09 4.53
CA GLN A 23 -9.89 -15.23 4.95
C GLN A 23 -9.19 -16.08 6.02
N ASN A 24 -7.89 -16.34 5.87
CA ASN A 24 -7.09 -17.08 6.85
C ASN A 24 -6.91 -16.32 8.18
N LYS A 25 -7.00 -14.99 8.17
CA LYS A 25 -7.00 -14.18 9.41
C LYS A 25 -8.34 -14.27 10.15
N GLN A 26 -9.45 -14.43 9.42
CA GLN A 26 -10.81 -14.50 9.97
C GLN A 26 -11.25 -15.92 10.35
N GLY A 27 -10.73 -16.95 9.67
CA GLY A 27 -10.97 -18.36 9.98
C GLY A 27 -9.70 -19.04 10.49
N LYS A 28 -9.79 -19.75 11.63
CA LYS A 28 -8.70 -20.55 12.22
C LYS A 28 -8.27 -21.73 11.32
N GLN A 29 -7.67 -21.50 10.15
CA GLN A 29 -6.89 -22.54 9.46
C GLN A 29 -5.42 -22.44 9.86
N ILE A 30 -4.94 -23.54 10.42
CA ILE A 30 -3.56 -23.77 10.84
C ILE A 30 -2.84 -24.47 9.68
N GLU A 31 -1.60 -24.00 9.43
CA GLU A 31 -0.55 -24.60 8.60
C GLU A 31 -0.66 -24.49 7.06
N GLN A 32 -0.31 -23.31 6.54
CA GLN A 32 0.47 -23.26 5.30
C GLN A 32 1.92 -23.64 5.63
N THR A 33 2.48 -24.61 4.90
CA THR A 33 3.87 -25.02 5.04
C THR A 33 4.81 -23.83 4.78
N GLU A 34 5.85 -23.64 5.60
CA GLU A 34 6.74 -22.46 5.49
C GLU A 34 7.31 -22.29 4.07
N SER A 35 7.66 -23.39 3.41
CA SER A 35 8.18 -23.40 2.03
C SER A 35 7.16 -22.91 0.98
N GLU A 36 5.89 -23.36 1.09
CA GLU A 36 4.80 -22.90 0.21
C GLU A 36 4.49 -21.41 0.46
N SER A 37 4.63 -20.95 1.70
CA SER A 37 4.48 -19.53 2.05
C SER A 37 5.61 -18.67 1.47
N ILE A 38 6.85 -19.17 1.39
CA ILE A 38 7.98 -18.43 0.81
C ILE A 38 7.85 -18.34 -0.72
N LEU A 39 7.53 -19.46 -1.38
CA LEU A 39 7.37 -19.49 -2.83
C LEU A 39 6.21 -18.62 -3.29
N SER A 40 5.07 -18.66 -2.58
CA SER A 40 3.94 -17.78 -2.87
C SER A 40 4.26 -16.31 -2.61
N LEU A 41 4.99 -15.98 -1.52
CA LEU A 41 5.40 -14.60 -1.25
C LEU A 41 6.29 -14.04 -2.35
N ALA A 42 7.33 -14.77 -2.77
CA ALA A 42 8.23 -14.31 -3.82
C ALA A 42 7.50 -14.04 -5.15
N GLN A 43 6.55 -14.90 -5.53
CA GLN A 43 5.73 -14.71 -6.74
C GLN A 43 4.88 -13.44 -6.67
N ILE A 44 4.28 -13.17 -5.50
CA ILE A 44 3.46 -11.98 -5.30
C ILE A 44 4.32 -10.72 -5.24
N THR A 45 5.50 -10.78 -4.60
CA THR A 45 6.49 -9.70 -4.61
C THR A 45 6.89 -9.33 -6.04
N SER A 46 7.21 -10.31 -6.90
CA SER A 46 7.50 -10.05 -8.31
C SER A 46 6.30 -9.48 -9.08
N SER A 47 5.07 -9.90 -8.73
CA SER A 47 3.86 -9.36 -9.34
C SER A 47 3.65 -7.88 -8.95
N LEU A 48 3.91 -7.52 -7.69
CA LEU A 48 3.86 -6.14 -7.22
C LEU A 48 4.94 -5.26 -7.86
N GLU A 49 6.18 -5.76 -7.95
CA GLU A 49 7.27 -5.05 -8.65
C GLU A 49 6.91 -4.80 -10.12
N TYR A 50 6.37 -5.80 -10.81
CA TYR A 50 5.89 -5.65 -12.17
C TYR A 50 4.79 -4.60 -12.27
N LEU A 51 3.77 -4.64 -11.40
CA LEU A 51 2.69 -3.65 -11.38
C LEU A 51 3.24 -2.24 -11.11
N ARG A 52 4.16 -2.08 -10.17
CA ARG A 52 4.84 -0.82 -9.86
C ARG A 52 5.48 -0.22 -11.11
N ASP A 53 6.20 -1.03 -11.87
CA ASP A 53 6.86 -0.60 -13.11
C ASP A 53 5.86 -0.23 -14.21
N GLN A 54 4.72 -0.93 -14.29
CA GLN A 54 3.67 -0.60 -15.24
C GLN A 54 2.97 0.72 -14.89
N VAL A 55 2.70 0.98 -13.60
CA VAL A 55 2.10 2.24 -13.15
C VAL A 55 3.08 3.40 -13.37
N TRP A 56 4.38 3.19 -13.14
CA TRP A 56 5.40 4.24 -13.32
C TRP A 56 5.63 4.63 -14.78
N ASN A 57 5.81 3.64 -15.67
CA ASN A 57 6.31 3.87 -17.04
C ASN A 57 5.23 4.13 -18.09
N ASN A 58 3.93 3.97 -17.78
CA ASN A 58 2.89 3.86 -18.81
C ASN A 58 1.62 4.66 -18.48
N ASN A 59 0.78 4.90 -19.49
CA ASN A 59 -0.62 5.33 -19.33
C ASN A 59 -1.49 4.25 -18.65
N ALA A 60 -0.91 3.08 -18.34
CA ALA A 60 -1.59 1.93 -17.76
C ALA A 60 -2.01 2.13 -16.29
N CYS A 61 -1.60 3.22 -15.63
CA CYS A 61 -2.07 3.56 -14.29
C CYS A 61 -3.60 3.48 -14.19
N LYS A 62 -4.32 4.08 -15.16
CA LYS A 62 -5.78 4.02 -15.22
C LYS A 62 -6.32 2.59 -15.32
N SER A 63 -5.67 1.75 -16.12
CA SER A 63 -6.05 0.34 -16.26
C SER A 63 -5.82 -0.44 -14.97
N VAL A 64 -4.74 -0.16 -14.24
CA VAL A 64 -4.41 -0.79 -12.96
C VAL A 64 -5.41 -0.39 -11.87
N ILE A 65 -5.72 0.91 -11.75
CA ILE A 65 -6.67 1.42 -10.74
C ILE A 65 -8.09 0.84 -10.94
N GLN A 66 -8.49 0.64 -12.20
CA GLN A 66 -9.80 0.07 -12.54
C GLN A 66 -9.93 -1.42 -12.19
N ILE A 67 -8.85 -2.10 -11.79
CA ILE A 67 -8.91 -3.52 -11.42
C ILE A 67 -9.63 -3.65 -10.07
N PRO A 68 -10.76 -4.38 -10.02
CA PRO A 68 -11.53 -4.51 -8.79
C PRO A 68 -10.70 -5.06 -7.64
N LYS A 69 -10.89 -4.49 -6.45
CA LYS A 69 -10.21 -4.86 -5.19
C LYS A 69 -8.69 -4.65 -5.15
N LEU A 70 -8.06 -4.18 -6.22
CA LEU A 70 -6.61 -4.07 -6.24
C LEU A 70 -6.11 -3.06 -5.20
N LEU A 71 -6.74 -1.89 -5.10
CA LEU A 71 -6.36 -0.88 -4.10
C LEU A 71 -6.50 -1.42 -2.67
N GLN A 72 -7.62 -2.08 -2.34
CA GLN A 72 -7.81 -2.72 -1.04
C GLN A 72 -6.76 -3.80 -0.78
N SER A 73 -6.37 -4.53 -1.82
CA SER A 73 -5.34 -5.56 -1.71
C SER A 73 -3.96 -4.96 -1.42
N LEU A 74 -3.58 -3.91 -2.15
CA LEU A 74 -2.34 -3.18 -1.91
C LEU A 74 -2.27 -2.58 -0.50
N ILE A 75 -3.38 -2.01 -0.01
CA ILE A 75 -3.49 -1.52 1.37
C ILE A 75 -3.25 -2.66 2.37
N ALA A 76 -3.96 -3.77 2.24
CA ALA A 76 -3.80 -4.90 3.15
C ALA A 76 -2.39 -5.49 3.12
N LEU A 77 -1.76 -5.56 1.94
CA LEU A 77 -0.40 -6.07 1.78
C LEU A 77 0.67 -5.11 2.30
N SER A 78 0.43 -3.79 2.28
CA SER A 78 1.34 -2.80 2.87
C SER A 78 1.52 -2.96 4.38
N LEU A 79 0.54 -3.59 5.06
CA LEU A 79 0.56 -3.94 6.47
C LEU A 79 0.74 -5.45 6.70
N TYR A 80 1.13 -6.22 5.67
CA TYR A 80 1.19 -7.67 5.75
C TYR A 80 2.08 -8.14 6.91
N LYS A 81 1.43 -8.80 7.87
CA LYS A 81 2.06 -9.38 9.07
C LYS A 81 2.97 -8.39 9.82
N ILE A 82 2.63 -7.10 9.80
CA ILE A 82 3.33 -6.07 10.57
C ILE A 82 3.25 -6.39 12.08
N GLY A 83 4.32 -6.12 12.84
CA GLY A 83 4.40 -6.44 14.27
C GLY A 83 4.52 -7.92 14.65
N THR A 84 4.69 -8.85 13.70
CA THR A 84 4.85 -10.29 14.01
C THR A 84 6.32 -10.73 14.03
N HIS A 85 6.79 -11.33 15.13
CA HIS A 85 8.13 -11.91 15.24
C HIS A 85 8.21 -13.26 14.51
N ILE A 86 8.86 -13.31 13.34
CA ILE A 86 9.11 -14.53 12.56
C ILE A 86 10.55 -14.54 12.03
N SER A 87 11.04 -15.70 11.58
CA SER A 87 12.38 -15.97 11.03
C SER A 87 12.89 -14.95 9.99
N LEU A 88 14.22 -14.79 9.92
CA LEU A 88 14.93 -13.76 9.15
C LEU A 88 14.67 -13.80 7.62
N GLN A 89 14.48 -14.97 7.02
CA GLN A 89 14.25 -15.06 5.57
C GLN A 89 12.81 -14.67 5.19
N LEU A 90 11.84 -15.05 6.04
CA LEU A 90 10.46 -14.59 5.91
C LEU A 90 10.34 -13.10 6.23
N SER A 91 11.21 -12.55 7.08
CA SER A 91 11.18 -11.11 7.34
C SER A 91 11.57 -10.30 6.11
N GLN A 92 12.59 -10.71 5.35
CA GLN A 92 13.00 -9.98 4.12
C GLN A 92 11.91 -9.96 3.05
N GLN A 93 11.35 -11.12 2.70
CA GLN A 93 10.28 -11.19 1.69
C GLN A 93 9.04 -10.38 2.09
N ARG A 94 8.73 -10.29 3.38
CA ARG A 94 7.64 -9.44 3.87
C ARG A 94 7.97 -7.96 3.80
N ILE A 95 9.21 -7.58 4.06
CA ILE A 95 9.67 -6.20 3.90
C ILE A 95 9.50 -5.80 2.43
N GLU A 96 9.97 -6.62 1.49
CA GLU A 96 9.83 -6.37 0.05
C GLU A 96 8.36 -6.32 -0.40
N LEU A 97 7.54 -7.27 0.05
CA LEU A 97 6.11 -7.28 -0.24
C LEU A 97 5.43 -5.97 0.21
N ARG A 98 5.70 -5.54 1.45
CA ARG A 98 5.17 -4.29 2.01
C ARG A 98 5.70 -3.08 1.25
N HIS A 99 6.99 -3.06 0.93
CA HIS A 99 7.65 -2.00 0.17
C HIS A 99 7.01 -1.83 -1.21
N TRP A 100 6.92 -2.89 -2.00
CA TRP A 100 6.34 -2.81 -3.35
C TRP A 100 4.85 -2.48 -3.33
N SER A 101 4.12 -2.92 -2.31
CA SER A 101 2.71 -2.53 -2.13
C SER A 101 2.58 -1.03 -1.91
N ARG A 102 3.41 -0.44 -1.04
CA ARG A 102 3.44 1.01 -0.79
C ARG A 102 3.87 1.79 -2.02
N GLU A 103 4.89 1.34 -2.74
CA GLU A 103 5.34 1.97 -3.99
C GLU A 103 4.25 1.95 -5.07
N CYS A 104 3.48 0.87 -5.18
CA CYS A 104 2.32 0.82 -6.08
C CYS A 104 1.28 1.88 -5.69
N LEU A 105 0.91 1.96 -4.40
CA LEU A 105 -0.06 2.93 -3.88
C LEU A 105 0.43 4.38 -4.10
N TRP A 106 1.70 4.64 -3.84
CA TRP A 106 2.33 5.94 -4.09
C TRP A 106 2.27 6.32 -5.57
N ASN A 107 2.65 5.41 -6.46
CA ASN A 107 2.59 5.67 -7.90
C ASN A 107 1.15 5.92 -8.38
N ILE A 108 0.17 5.21 -7.82
CA ILE A 108 -1.25 5.43 -8.07
C ILE A 108 -1.67 6.83 -7.58
N GLN A 109 -1.32 7.21 -6.35
CA GLN A 109 -1.61 8.53 -5.76
C GLN A 109 -1.00 9.66 -6.62
N TYR A 110 0.27 9.52 -7.01
CA TYR A 110 1.00 10.48 -7.82
C TYR A 110 0.41 10.64 -9.24
N LYS A 111 -0.09 9.56 -9.83
CA LYS A 111 -0.65 9.55 -11.19
C LYS A 111 -2.17 9.68 -11.24
N GLY A 112 -2.83 9.64 -10.09
CA GLY A 112 -4.28 9.62 -9.99
C GLY A 112 -4.91 11.00 -10.07
N ASP A 113 -6.14 11.06 -10.56
CA ASP A 113 -6.95 12.29 -10.57
C ASP A 113 -7.77 12.44 -9.26
N GLU A 114 -8.70 13.39 -9.23
CA GLU A 114 -9.51 13.69 -8.03
C GLU A 114 -10.33 12.48 -7.54
N GLN A 115 -10.80 11.63 -8.46
CA GLN A 115 -11.53 10.43 -8.09
C GLN A 115 -10.59 9.41 -7.44
N ASP A 116 -9.40 9.24 -8.01
CA ASP A 116 -8.40 8.32 -7.47
C ASP A 116 -7.95 8.74 -6.06
N GLN A 117 -7.80 10.05 -5.79
CA GLN A 117 -7.52 10.55 -4.43
C GLN A 117 -8.66 10.22 -3.46
N SER A 118 -9.90 10.39 -3.91
CA SER A 118 -11.09 10.07 -3.10
C SER A 118 -11.13 8.58 -2.76
N ASP A 119 -10.83 7.71 -3.73
CA ASP A 119 -10.79 6.27 -3.54
C ASP A 119 -9.69 5.87 -2.55
N LEU A 120 -8.52 6.53 -2.58
CA LEU A 120 -7.44 6.33 -1.61
C LEU A 120 -7.83 6.73 -0.18
N VAL A 121 -8.53 7.86 0.00
CA VAL A 121 -9.03 8.27 1.33
C VAL A 121 -10.08 7.30 1.85
N ASN A 122 -10.98 6.84 0.97
CA ASN A 122 -12.04 5.89 1.33
C ASN A 122 -11.52 4.53 1.80
N ILE A 123 -10.35 4.11 1.32
CA ILE A 123 -9.66 2.89 1.76
C ILE A 123 -8.59 3.18 2.84
N GLU A 124 -8.60 4.39 3.39
CA GLU A 124 -7.77 4.81 4.52
C GLU A 124 -6.25 4.76 4.25
N TYR A 125 -5.85 5.07 3.02
CA TYR A 125 -4.45 5.06 2.58
C TYR A 125 -3.52 5.88 3.49
N GLY A 126 -3.95 7.07 3.91
CA GLY A 126 -3.15 7.93 4.77
C GLY A 126 -2.87 7.30 6.13
N ARG A 127 -3.91 6.76 6.78
CA ARG A 127 -3.77 6.02 8.05
C ARG A 127 -2.86 4.80 7.92
N VAL A 128 -3.04 4.00 6.87
CA VAL A 128 -2.22 2.81 6.63
C VAL A 128 -0.74 3.16 6.44
N THR A 129 -0.47 4.23 5.69
CA THR A 129 0.89 4.75 5.50
C THR A 129 1.47 5.22 6.83
N PHE A 130 0.67 5.89 7.65
CA PHE A 130 1.05 6.33 8.99
C PHE A 130 1.43 5.18 9.93
N ILE A 131 0.59 4.14 10.02
CA ILE A 131 0.86 2.92 10.80
C ILE A 131 2.17 2.29 10.36
N SER A 132 2.41 2.24 9.05
CA SER A 132 3.55 1.51 8.49
C SER A 132 4.92 2.08 8.91
N PHE A 133 5.04 3.40 9.09
CA PHE A 133 6.29 4.00 9.58
C PHE A 133 6.35 4.04 11.10
N SER A 134 5.21 4.24 11.79
CA SER A 134 5.15 4.27 13.26
C SER A 134 5.55 2.94 13.88
N THR A 135 5.25 1.83 13.18
CA THR A 135 5.61 0.47 13.58
C THR A 135 7.01 0.03 13.12
N ALA A 136 7.74 0.86 12.37
CA ALA A 136 9.10 0.56 11.90
C ALA A 136 10.19 0.79 12.98
N GLY A 137 9.79 0.96 14.25
CA GLY A 137 10.67 1.26 15.37
C GLY A 137 11.70 0.15 15.66
N GLY A 138 12.97 0.45 15.36
CA GLY A 138 14.15 -0.23 15.89
C GLY A 138 14.85 -1.19 14.93
N VAL A 139 16.05 -0.78 14.49
CA VAL A 139 17.15 -1.55 13.86
C VAL A 139 17.40 -1.22 12.37
N GLY A 140 18.50 -0.49 12.08
CA GLY A 140 19.24 -0.54 10.80
C GLY A 140 18.90 0.49 9.71
N GLU A 141 19.87 0.80 8.85
CA GLU A 141 19.77 1.81 7.77
C GLU A 141 18.69 1.50 6.72
N GLU A 142 18.38 0.22 6.47
CA GLU A 142 17.31 -0.18 5.55
C GLU A 142 15.92 0.20 6.08
N HIS A 143 15.74 0.21 7.40
CA HIS A 143 14.52 0.69 8.03
C HIS A 143 14.42 2.21 7.99
N ASP A 144 15.54 2.93 8.04
CA ASP A 144 15.56 4.40 7.93
C ASP A 144 15.07 4.86 6.54
N LYS A 145 15.45 4.15 5.47
CA LYS A 145 14.96 4.45 4.12
C LYS A 145 13.45 4.20 3.98
N GLU A 146 12.96 3.10 4.53
CA GLU A 146 11.52 2.79 4.53
C GLU A 146 10.71 3.82 5.32
N ILE A 147 11.21 4.24 6.49
CA ILE A 147 10.61 5.31 7.29
C ILE A 147 10.60 6.61 6.50
N SER A 148 11.73 6.99 5.91
CA SER A 148 11.84 8.22 5.11
C SER A 148 10.88 8.20 3.92
N ASN A 149 10.74 7.07 3.24
CA ASN A 149 9.83 6.90 2.12
C ASN A 149 8.37 7.02 2.56
N ALA A 150 7.97 6.33 3.63
CA ALA A 150 6.61 6.39 4.14
C ALA A 150 6.24 7.80 4.65
N LEU A 151 7.16 8.50 5.34
CA LEU A 151 7.00 9.91 5.73
C LEU A 151 6.87 10.82 4.51
N PHE A 152 7.66 10.56 3.47
CA PHE A 152 7.55 11.28 2.20
C PHE A 152 6.18 11.06 1.56
N TYR A 153 5.69 9.83 1.47
CA TYR A 153 4.38 9.55 0.86
C TYR A 153 3.24 10.24 1.60
N ILE A 154 3.19 10.15 2.93
CA ILE A 154 2.11 10.78 3.70
C ILE A 154 2.16 12.31 3.60
N TYR A 155 3.35 12.90 3.65
CA TYR A 155 3.52 14.35 3.52
C TYR A 155 3.01 14.85 2.16
N TYR A 156 3.42 14.20 1.06
CA TYR A 156 2.96 14.61 -0.27
C TYR A 156 1.47 14.36 -0.47
N PHE A 157 0.94 13.25 0.05
CA PHE A 157 -0.48 12.96 -0.03
C PHE A 157 -1.32 14.05 0.67
N LEU A 158 -1.01 14.38 1.93
CA LEU A 158 -1.72 15.42 2.67
C LEU A 158 -1.55 16.80 2.03
N ARG A 159 -0.34 17.14 1.55
CA ARG A 159 -0.10 18.41 0.85
C ARG A 159 -0.96 18.52 -0.40
N GLU A 160 -1.04 17.47 -1.20
CA GLU A 160 -1.84 17.45 -2.43
C GLU A 160 -3.35 17.51 -2.14
N LEU A 161 -3.81 16.95 -1.03
CA LEU A 161 -5.20 17.12 -0.59
C LEU A 161 -5.49 18.56 -0.12
N HIS A 162 -4.56 19.23 0.58
CA HIS A 162 -4.75 20.60 1.08
C HIS A 162 -4.57 21.69 0.03
N GLU A 163 -3.55 21.55 -0.81
CA GLU A 163 -3.09 22.59 -1.73
C GLU A 163 -3.46 22.30 -3.19
N GLY A 164 -3.95 21.08 -3.47
CA GLY A 164 -4.13 20.59 -4.82
C GLY A 164 -2.80 20.32 -5.52
N ARG A 165 -2.88 20.10 -6.84
CA ARG A 165 -1.73 19.83 -7.70
C ARG A 165 -1.91 20.45 -9.07
N ASN A 166 -0.91 21.18 -9.56
CA ASN A 166 -0.93 21.79 -10.89
C ASN A 166 0.47 21.69 -11.55
N ILE A 167 0.82 20.50 -12.01
CA ILE A 167 2.12 20.18 -12.61
C ILE A 167 1.89 19.52 -13.98
N ASP A 168 2.61 19.94 -15.01
CA ASP A 168 2.37 19.55 -16.42
C ASP A 168 2.37 18.04 -16.71
N TRP A 169 3.05 17.22 -15.90
CA TRP A 169 3.20 15.78 -16.10
C TRP A 169 2.37 14.91 -15.13
N GLN A 170 1.47 15.53 -14.37
CA GLN A 170 0.52 14.85 -13.46
C GLN A 170 -0.90 15.38 -13.68
N PRO A 171 -1.94 14.60 -13.38
CA PRO A 171 -3.30 15.14 -13.37
C PRO A 171 -3.38 16.33 -12.42
N SER A 172 -3.98 17.43 -12.90
CA SER A 172 -4.29 18.55 -12.03
C SER A 172 -5.46 18.18 -11.13
N ILE A 173 -5.34 18.55 -9.86
CA ILE A 173 -6.34 18.30 -8.82
C ILE A 173 -6.55 19.64 -8.11
N GLN A 174 -7.80 20.04 -7.92
CA GLN A 174 -8.10 21.17 -7.03
C GLN A 174 -7.85 20.78 -5.56
N PRO A 175 -7.67 21.74 -4.64
CA PRO A 175 -7.70 21.45 -3.21
C PRO A 175 -8.92 20.61 -2.81
N LEU A 176 -8.69 19.53 -2.07
CA LEU A 176 -9.70 18.61 -1.53
C LEU A 176 -9.72 18.66 0.01
N PRO A 177 -10.03 19.82 0.63
CA PRO A 177 -9.85 20.03 2.07
C PRO A 177 -10.70 19.11 2.95
N LEU A 178 -11.87 18.67 2.46
CA LEU A 178 -12.69 17.69 3.17
C LEU A 178 -12.01 16.32 3.27
N LEU A 179 -11.33 15.89 2.20
CA LEU A 179 -10.60 14.63 2.17
C LEU A 179 -9.32 14.70 3.02
N ALA A 180 -8.65 15.85 3.00
CA ALA A 180 -7.51 16.11 3.89
C ALA A 180 -7.92 15.93 5.36
N ARG A 181 -9.01 16.59 5.76
CA ARG A 181 -9.57 16.48 7.11
C ARG A 181 -9.95 15.05 7.49
N ILE A 182 -10.63 14.30 6.61
CA ILE A 182 -10.97 12.88 6.87
C ILE A 182 -9.70 12.05 7.09
N THR A 183 -8.67 12.30 6.28
CA THR A 183 -7.40 11.56 6.40
C THR A 183 -6.69 11.87 7.72
N GLU A 184 -6.68 13.14 8.14
CA GLU A 184 -6.14 13.57 9.43
C GLU A 184 -6.91 12.94 10.60
N GLU A 185 -8.25 12.98 10.55
CA GLU A 185 -9.12 12.34 11.56
C GLU A 185 -8.84 10.82 11.65
N GLN A 186 -8.70 10.12 10.52
CA GLN A 186 -8.33 8.70 10.49
C GLN A 186 -6.95 8.39 11.11
N ILE A 187 -6.00 9.33 11.01
CA ILE A 187 -4.65 9.18 11.58
C ILE A 187 -4.68 9.46 13.08
N GLU A 188 -5.40 10.51 13.51
CA GLU A 188 -5.55 10.87 14.92
C GLU A 188 -6.28 9.78 15.72
N GLU A 189 -7.33 9.16 15.16
CA GLU A 189 -8.05 8.07 15.81
C GLU A 189 -7.15 6.86 16.12
N GLU A 190 -6.15 6.57 15.28
CA GLU A 190 -5.18 5.50 15.52
C GLU A 190 -4.15 5.87 16.60
N GLY A 191 -3.81 7.16 16.74
CA GLY A 191 -2.92 7.66 17.79
C GLY A 191 -3.60 7.89 19.14
N ALA A 192 -4.93 7.98 19.17
CA ALA A 192 -5.71 8.23 20.38
C ALA A 192 -5.89 6.98 21.28
N ASP A 193 -5.38 5.81 20.88
CA ASP A 193 -5.38 4.58 21.69
C ASP A 193 -4.14 4.48 22.62
N GLU A 194 -3.31 5.53 22.69
CA GLU A 194 -2.09 5.56 23.52
C GLU A 194 -2.29 6.08 24.97
N GLU A 195 -3.51 6.32 25.49
CA GLU A 195 -3.65 6.71 26.92
C GLU A 195 -5.11 6.67 27.45
N ILE A 196 -5.67 5.48 27.73
CA ILE A 196 -6.73 5.34 28.75
C ILE A 196 -6.45 4.13 29.64
N ASP A 197 -5.42 4.24 30.47
CA ASP A 197 -5.30 3.51 31.73
C ASP A 197 -4.50 4.36 32.72
N VAL A 198 -5.18 5.32 33.37
CA VAL A 198 -4.89 5.78 34.74
C VAL A 198 -6.18 6.16 35.46
#